data_AF-A0A2T5DXE3-F1
#
_entry.id   AF-A0A2T5DXE3-F1
#
_cell.length_a   1.000
_cell.length_b   1.000
_cell.length_c   1.000
_cell.angle_alpha   90.00
_cell.angle_beta   90.00
_cell.angle_gamma   90.00
#
_symmetry.space_group_name_H-M   'P 1'
#
loop_
_entity.id
_entity.type
_entity.pdbx_description
1 polymer ?
#
loop_
_entity_poly.entity_id
_entity_poly.type
_entity_poly.pdbx_seq_one_letter_code
_entity_poly.pdbx_strand_id
1 'polypeptide(L)'
;LVGVTKQTYLKWENDTTEPKATQISKLAKVLGITSDEICNGKLDSKMALNSFIINMSKVGADSGMVALRVWEQVPDHQYFLKSLLDSEDVDSEGNEVLNIL
;
A
#
# COMPACT_ATOMS: atom_id res chain seq x y z
N LEU A 1 19.70 3.58 6.03
CA LEU A 1 20.68 4.41 5.28
C LEU A 1 20.79 3.89 3.85
N VAL A 2 20.67 4.76 2.84
CA VAL A 2 20.65 4.38 1.41
C VAL A 2 22.05 4.02 0.88
N GLY A 3 23.11 4.46 1.56
CA GLY A 3 24.49 4.14 1.22
C GLY A 3 25.06 4.98 0.07
N VAL A 4 24.58 6.21 -0.10
CA VAL A 4 25.08 7.17 -1.10
C VAL A 4 25.59 8.44 -0.41
N THR A 5 26.47 9.18 -1.07
CA THR A 5 27.04 10.41 -0.52
C THR A 5 26.03 11.56 -0.59
N LYS A 6 26.20 12.59 0.25
CA LYS A 6 25.37 13.81 0.21
C LYS A 6 25.37 14.48 -1.18
N GLN A 7 26.49 14.41 -1.89
CA GLN A 7 26.60 14.95 -3.25
C GLN A 7 25.70 14.20 -4.24
N THR A 8 25.57 12.88 -4.10
CA THR A 8 24.66 12.08 -4.95
C THR A 8 23.21 12.47 -4.73
N TYR A 9 22.78 12.70 -3.48
CA TYR A 9 21.45 13.24 -3.19
C TYR A 9 21.22 14.59 -3.86
N LEU A 10 22.19 15.50 -3.77
CA LEU A 10 22.10 16.82 -4.40
C LEU A 10 21.94 16.73 -5.93
N LYS A 11 22.54 15.73 -6.57
CA LYS A 11 22.37 15.51 -8.02
C LYS A 11 20.98 14.99 -8.37
N TRP A 12 20.34 14.23 -7.48
CA TRP A 12 18.97 13.77 -7.66
C TRP A 12 17.98 14.94 -7.49
N GLU A 13 18.17 15.76 -6.47
CA GLU A 13 17.30 16.92 -6.20
C GLU A 13 17.42 18.03 -7.26
N ASN A 14 18.55 18.10 -7.98
CA ASN A 14 18.76 19.05 -9.08
C ASN A 14 18.59 18.42 -10.47
N ASP A 15 17.88 17.30 -10.59
CA ASP A 15 17.58 16.60 -11.86
C ASP A 15 18.81 16.26 -12.71
N THR A 16 19.99 16.18 -12.10
CA THR A 16 21.25 15.92 -12.81
C THR A 16 21.44 14.44 -13.12
N THR A 17 20.97 13.56 -12.24
CA THR A 17 21.01 12.10 -12.41
C THR A 17 19.81 11.47 -11.71
N GLU A 18 19.33 10.34 -12.19
CA GLU A 18 18.23 9.61 -11.57
C GLU A 18 18.73 8.47 -10.65
N PRO A 19 18.11 8.21 -9.49
CA PRO A 19 18.43 7.05 -8.66
C PRO A 19 18.11 5.73 -9.37
N LYS A 20 18.91 4.70 -9.14
CA LYS A 20 18.59 3.34 -9.60
C LYS A 20 17.39 2.78 -8.84
N ALA A 21 16.65 1.84 -9.44
CA ALA A 21 15.52 1.17 -8.78
C ALA A 21 15.83 0.64 -7.37
N THR A 22 17.01 0.02 -7.18
CA THR A 22 17.45 -0.48 -5.86
C THR A 22 17.70 0.64 -4.84
N GLN A 23 18.03 1.85 -5.29
CA GLN A 23 18.16 3.04 -4.44
C GLN A 23 16.79 3.64 -4.13
N ILE A 24 15.86 3.63 -5.08
CA ILE A 24 14.46 4.05 -4.86
C ILE A 24 13.81 3.19 -3.77
N SER A 25 13.94 1.86 -3.83
CA SER A 25 13.38 0.98 -2.78
C SER A 25 14.00 1.24 -1.40
N LYS A 26 15.29 1.61 -1.34
CA LYS A 26 15.95 1.99 -0.10
C LYS A 26 15.50 3.35 0.41
N LEU A 27 15.24 4.30 -0.48
CA LEU A 27 14.68 5.62 -0.15
C LEU A 27 13.28 5.47 0.42
N ALA A 28 12.40 4.74 -0.30
CA ALA A 28 11.05 4.41 0.12
C ALA A 28 11.01 3.89 1.57
N LYS A 29 11.85 2.89 1.88
CA LYS A 29 11.95 2.32 3.23
C LYS A 29 12.43 3.31 4.30
N VAL A 30 13.33 4.23 3.97
CA VAL A 30 13.85 5.23 4.92
C VAL A 30 12.84 6.35 5.14
N LEU A 31 12.13 6.75 4.10
CA LEU A 31 11.13 7.82 4.12
C LEU A 31 9.76 7.36 4.62
N GLY A 32 9.52 6.05 4.69
CA GLY A 32 8.25 5.48 5.13
C GLY A 32 7.14 5.59 4.09
N ILE A 33 7.51 5.70 2.81
CA ILE A 33 6.61 5.82 1.66
C ILE A 33 6.87 4.66 0.68
N THR A 34 6.03 4.53 -0.34
CA THR A 34 6.20 3.53 -1.40
C THR A 34 7.16 4.02 -2.49
N SER A 35 7.69 3.09 -3.29
CA SER A 35 8.54 3.46 -4.43
C SER A 35 7.73 4.19 -5.51
N ASP A 36 6.45 3.85 -5.66
CA ASP A 36 5.54 4.51 -6.61
C ASP A 36 5.28 5.96 -6.23
N GLU A 37 5.15 6.27 -4.94
CA GLU A 37 5.04 7.67 -4.49
C GLU A 37 6.27 8.51 -4.84
N ILE A 38 7.46 7.90 -4.82
CA ILE A 38 8.70 8.55 -5.25
C ILE A 38 8.69 8.77 -6.77
N CYS A 39 8.38 7.74 -7.54
CA CYS A 39 8.41 7.79 -9.01
C CYS A 39 7.32 8.70 -9.61
N ASN A 40 6.12 8.72 -9.00
CA ASN A 40 5.00 9.52 -9.48
C ASN A 40 5.04 10.97 -8.97
N GLY A 41 5.94 11.30 -8.03
CA GLY A 41 6.03 12.62 -7.42
C GLY A 41 4.78 13.01 -6.62
N LYS A 42 3.98 12.03 -6.20
CA LYS A 42 2.72 12.23 -5.47
C LYS A 42 2.70 11.33 -4.25
N LEU A 43 2.54 11.95 -3.08
CA LEU A 43 2.30 11.23 -1.83
C LEU A 43 0.83 10.83 -1.72
N ASP A 44 0.59 9.58 -1.35
CA ASP A 44 -0.74 9.11 -1.03
C ASP A 44 -1.04 9.41 0.44
N SER A 45 -2.21 10.00 0.71
CA SER A 45 -2.60 10.33 2.08
C SER A 45 -3.44 9.21 2.68
N LYS A 46 -2.98 8.62 3.78
CA LYS A 46 -3.79 7.69 4.57
C LYS A 46 -4.64 8.46 5.59
N MET A 47 -5.95 8.44 5.40
CA MET A 47 -6.90 9.00 6.38
C MET A 47 -6.92 8.17 7.67
N ALA A 48 -7.23 8.80 8.81
CA ALA A 48 -7.47 8.11 10.08
C ALA A 48 -8.65 7.13 9.96
N LEU A 49 -8.54 5.95 10.60
CA LEU A 49 -9.51 4.86 10.49
C LEU A 49 -10.95 5.30 10.79
N ASN A 50 -11.18 5.99 11.91
CA ASN A 50 -12.51 6.45 12.29
C ASN A 50 -13.12 7.39 11.25
N SER A 51 -12.31 8.32 10.72
CA SER A 51 -12.75 9.24 9.68
C SER A 51 -13.07 8.49 8.39
N PHE A 52 -12.30 7.46 8.05
CA PHE A 52 -12.55 6.62 6.88
C PHE A 52 -13.88 5.86 7.04
N ILE A 53 -14.11 5.21 8.18
CA ILE A 53 -15.37 4.48 8.47
C ILE A 53 -16.59 5.41 8.36
N ILE A 54 -16.51 6.60 8.96
CA ILE A 54 -17.59 7.60 8.92
C ILE A 54 -17.83 8.09 7.48
N ASN A 55 -16.78 8.33 6.71
CA ASN A 55 -16.93 8.78 5.33
C ASN A 55 -17.49 7.66 4.44
N MET A 56 -17.06 6.42 4.65
CA MET A 56 -17.56 5.27 3.91
C MET A 56 -19.07 5.05 4.14
N SER A 57 -19.52 5.17 5.40
CA SER A 57 -20.95 5.03 5.71
C SER A 57 -21.80 6.14 5.10
N LYS A 58 -21.26 7.36 4.99
CA LYS A 58 -21.93 8.49 4.31
C LYS A 58 -22.04 8.30 2.80
N VAL A 59 -21.04 7.69 2.17
CA VAL A 59 -21.06 7.40 0.72
C VAL A 59 -22.16 6.41 0.39
N GLY A 60 -22.40 5.41 1.27
CA GLY A 60 -23.49 4.45 1.11
C GLY A 60 -23.38 3.59 -0.16
N ALA A 61 -22.16 3.35 -0.66
CA ALA A 61 -21.93 2.51 -1.83
C ALA A 61 -22.35 1.07 -1.55
N ASP A 62 -22.97 0.42 -2.54
CA ASP A 62 -23.31 -1.00 -2.46
C ASP A 62 -22.05 -1.87 -2.57
N SER A 63 -22.17 -3.12 -2.15
CA SER A 63 -21.06 -4.08 -2.11
C SER A 63 -20.42 -4.33 -3.47
N GLY A 64 -21.19 -4.29 -4.58
CA GLY A 64 -20.66 -4.47 -5.92
C GLY A 64 -19.77 -3.29 -6.35
N MET A 65 -20.20 -2.06 -6.07
CA MET A 65 -19.37 -0.87 -6.31
C MET A 65 -18.13 -0.85 -5.44
N VAL A 66 -18.22 -1.27 -4.18
CA VAL A 66 -17.04 -1.39 -3.32
C VAL A 66 -16.06 -2.42 -3.89
N ALA A 67 -16.53 -3.59 -4.31
CA ALA A 67 -15.69 -4.63 -4.91
C ALA A 67 -14.97 -4.13 -6.18
N LEU A 68 -15.67 -3.38 -7.04
CA LEU A 68 -15.07 -2.77 -8.23
C LEU A 68 -13.95 -1.79 -7.87
N ARG A 69 -14.20 -0.89 -6.90
CA ARG A 69 -13.18 0.10 -6.47
C ARG A 69 -11.98 -0.54 -5.78
N VAL A 70 -12.21 -1.59 -4.99
CA VAL A 70 -11.12 -2.38 -4.39
C VAL A 70 -10.26 -3.01 -5.47
N TRP A 71 -10.86 -3.60 -6.51
CA TRP A 71 -10.13 -4.18 -7.64
C TRP A 71 -9.31 -3.14 -8.44
N GLU A 72 -9.79 -1.89 -8.53
CA GLU A 72 -9.07 -0.82 -9.22
C GLU A 72 -7.89 -0.25 -8.40
N GLN A 73 -7.97 -0.28 -7.07
CA GLN A 73 -7.09 0.50 -6.18
C GLN A 73 -6.11 -0.35 -5.38
N VAL A 74 -6.43 -1.61 -5.11
CA VAL A 74 -5.57 -2.49 -4.32
C VAL A 74 -4.60 -3.22 -5.26
N PRO A 75 -3.28 -3.02 -5.15
CA PRO A 75 -2.33 -3.63 -6.08
C PRO A 75 -2.18 -5.15 -5.89
N ASP A 76 -2.28 -5.65 -4.65
CA ASP A 76 -2.15 -7.07 -4.33
C ASP A 76 -3.49 -7.65 -3.85
N HIS A 77 -4.28 -8.12 -4.81
CA HIS A 77 -5.59 -8.71 -4.54
C HIS A 77 -5.52 -10.00 -3.73
N GLN A 78 -4.49 -10.83 -3.93
CA GLN A 78 -4.37 -12.11 -3.23
C GLN A 78 -4.07 -11.89 -1.76
N TYR A 79 -3.16 -10.97 -1.45
CA TYR A 79 -2.89 -10.56 -0.08
C TYR A 79 -4.13 -9.96 0.58
N PHE A 80 -4.87 -9.10 -0.12
CA PHE A 80 -6.12 -8.54 0.40
C PHE A 80 -7.15 -9.62 0.73
N LEU A 81 -7.43 -10.54 -0.21
CA LEU A 81 -8.37 -11.63 0.01
C LEU A 81 -7.95 -12.54 1.17
N LYS A 82 -6.67 -12.91 1.22
CA LYS A 82 -6.12 -13.69 2.33
C LYS A 82 -6.29 -12.96 3.67
N SER A 83 -6.05 -11.64 3.71
CA SER A 83 -6.20 -10.86 4.94
C SER A 83 -7.63 -10.81 5.48
N LEU A 84 -8.64 -11.03 4.63
CA LEU A 84 -10.04 -11.17 5.05
C LEU A 84 -10.30 -12.54 5.67
N LEU A 85 -9.75 -13.60 5.08
CA LEU A 85 -9.87 -14.97 5.61
C LEU A 85 -9.13 -15.13 6.95
N ASP A 86 -7.92 -14.56 7.04
CA ASP A 86 -7.09 -14.60 8.26
C ASP A 86 -7.67 -13.74 9.40
N SER A 87 -8.69 -12.92 9.13
CA SER A 87 -9.37 -12.08 10.14
C SER A 87 -10.56 -12.75 10.82
N GLU A 88 -10.96 -13.95 10.37
CA GLU A 88 -11.79 -14.86 11.15
C GLU A 88 -10.86 -15.55 12.16
N ASP A 89 -10.93 -15.11 13.42
CA ASP A 89 -10.19 -15.71 14.52
C ASP A 89 -10.29 -17.24 14.46
N VAL A 90 -9.14 -17.89 14.61
CA VAL A 90 -8.97 -19.33 14.78
C VAL A 90 -9.93 -19.82 15.86
N ASP A 91 -11.03 -20.46 15.47
CA ASP A 91 -11.78 -21.32 16.37
C ASP A 91 -10.86 -22.44 16.84
N SER A 92 -10.82 -22.69 18.14
CA SER A 92 -9.91 -23.61 18.84
C SER A 92 -10.03 -25.09 18.45
N GLU A 93 -10.67 -25.41 17.32
CA GLU A 93 -10.93 -26.78 16.84
C GLU A 93 -10.28 -27.13 15.50
N GLY A 94 -9.42 -26.27 14.92
CA GLY A 94 -8.49 -26.69 13.86
C GLY A 94 -9.15 -27.37 12.65
N ASN A 95 -10.35 -26.94 12.24
CA ASN A 95 -10.96 -27.39 11.00
C ASN A 95 -10.58 -26.47 9.85
N GLU A 96 -10.12 -27.06 8.74
CA GLU A 96 -9.88 -26.37 7.47
C GLU A 96 -11.19 -25.73 6.96
N VAL A 97 -11.18 -24.41 6.79
CA VAL A 97 -12.27 -23.71 6.09
C VAL A 97 -11.84 -23.45 4.65
N LEU A 98 -12.43 -24.23 3.75
CA LEU A 98 -12.55 -24.06 2.29
C LEU A 98 -11.34 -23.49 1.54
N ASN A 99 -10.55 -24.39 0.93
CA ASN A 99 -9.74 -24.06 -0.24
C ASN A 99 -10.66 -23.66 -1.41
N ILE A 100 -10.82 -22.36 -1.66
CA ILE A 100 -11.41 -21.83 -2.91
C ILE A 100 -10.33 -21.11 -3.74
N LEU A 101 -9.12 -21.68 -3.77
CA LEU A 101 -8.14 -21.44 -4.83
C LEU A 101 -7.58 -22.77 -5.32
#